data_AF-A0A6L8A980-F1
#
_entry.id   AF-A0A6L8A980-F1
#
_cell.length_a   1.000
_cell.length_b   1.000
_cell.length_c   1.000
_cell.angle_alpha   90.00
_cell.angle_beta   90.00
_cell.angle_gamma   90.00
#
_symmetry.space_group_name_H-M   'P 1'
#
loop_
_entity.id
_entity.type
_entity.pdbx_description
1 polymer ?
#
loop_
_entity_poly.entity_id
_entity_poly.type
_entity_poly.pdbx_seq_one_letter_code
_entity_poly.pdbx_strand_id
1 'polypeptide(L)'
;MSDWYPAIRECCAYWNEATMLHQTFQSFESDFNSENDACIDSAKSIVECICQIIIDELDNPANPERPKEANPSFTKWVSSGVKVLKLGRIADAHVRDLVSGHSKLAEALGKLRNNCGPVSHGKPAFLDRLSQHHRRAGVLAADAIVALLHQAYLKTERNLSHTREPYDNFSTRHKVLDKNCAFLEAKIDEDGSLVVTVALPDGADPLSVKVLVSEFLFHLERPGYIEAFNASLGVQEPDSRRNRRAA
;
A
#
# COMPACT_ATOMS: atom_id res chain seq x y z
N MET A 1 -10.08 10.07 -26.38
CA MET A 1 -11.08 10.24 -25.30
C MET A 1 -10.37 10.91 -24.14
N SER A 2 -10.91 11.99 -23.58
CA SER A 2 -10.29 12.66 -22.43
C SER A 2 -10.34 11.70 -21.23
N ASP A 3 -9.21 11.46 -20.56
CA ASP A 3 -9.20 10.67 -19.33
C ASP A 3 -9.87 11.50 -18.22
N TRP A 4 -10.95 10.99 -17.63
CA TRP A 4 -11.75 11.70 -16.62
C TRP A 4 -11.22 11.52 -15.21
N TYR A 5 -10.37 10.51 -15.00
CA TYR A 5 -9.84 10.13 -13.70
C TYR A 5 -8.38 9.65 -13.79
N PRO A 6 -7.48 10.47 -14.37
CA PRO A 6 -6.09 10.07 -14.60
C PRO A 6 -5.35 9.74 -13.30
N ALA A 7 -5.62 10.47 -12.21
CA ALA A 7 -4.94 10.24 -10.94
C ALA A 7 -5.41 8.96 -10.26
N ILE A 8 -6.69 8.62 -10.34
CA ILE A 8 -7.21 7.31 -9.90
C ILE A 8 -6.50 6.19 -10.65
N ARG A 9 -6.43 6.29 -11.98
CA ARG A 9 -5.79 5.27 -12.82
C ARG A 9 -4.31 5.10 -12.49
N GLU A 10 -3.57 6.19 -12.39
CA GLU A 10 -2.16 6.20 -12.02
C GLU A 10 -1.94 5.57 -10.65
N CYS A 11 -2.77 5.95 -9.67
CA CYS A 11 -2.69 5.45 -8.30
C CYS A 11 -2.99 3.94 -8.21
N CYS A 12 -3.99 3.45 -8.93
CA CYS A 12 -4.29 2.02 -9.02
C CYS A 12 -3.16 1.25 -9.73
N ALA A 13 -2.53 1.83 -10.75
CA ALA A 13 -1.39 1.22 -11.41
C ALA A 13 -0.15 1.17 -10.50
N TYR A 14 0.05 2.18 -9.65
CA TYR A 14 1.16 2.23 -8.70
C TYR A 14 1.04 1.13 -7.63
N TRP A 15 -0.15 0.96 -7.03
CA TRP A 15 -0.42 -0.13 -6.07
C TRP A 15 -1.02 -1.36 -6.75
N ASN A 16 -0.30 -1.91 -7.73
CA ASN A 16 -0.76 -3.03 -8.57
C ASN A 16 -1.11 -4.32 -7.80
N GLU A 17 -0.54 -4.53 -6.63
CA GLU A 17 -0.77 -5.69 -5.76
C GLU A 17 -1.92 -5.48 -4.75
N ALA A 18 -2.52 -4.29 -4.70
CA ALA A 18 -3.63 -3.99 -3.79
C ALA A 18 -4.96 -4.56 -4.34
N THR A 19 -5.21 -5.85 -4.10
CA THR A 19 -6.38 -6.60 -4.63
C THR A 19 -7.71 -5.86 -4.46
N MET A 20 -7.99 -5.36 -3.25
CA MET A 20 -9.25 -4.64 -2.97
C MET A 20 -9.36 -3.32 -3.74
N LEU A 21 -8.26 -2.60 -3.93
CA LEU A 21 -8.23 -1.36 -4.72
C LEU A 21 -8.55 -1.66 -6.18
N HIS A 22 -7.97 -2.72 -6.75
CA HIS A 22 -8.24 -3.13 -8.13
C HIS A 22 -9.68 -3.61 -8.36
N GLN A 23 -10.23 -4.42 -7.46
CA GLN A 23 -11.64 -4.85 -7.55
C GLN A 23 -12.59 -3.65 -7.51
N THR A 24 -12.30 -2.68 -6.64
CA THR A 24 -13.08 -1.44 -6.54
C THR A 24 -12.92 -0.60 -7.82
N PHE A 25 -11.72 -0.51 -8.38
CA PHE A 25 -11.46 0.22 -9.62
C PHE A 25 -12.16 -0.40 -10.84
N GLN A 26 -12.16 -1.72 -10.96
CA GLN A 26 -12.89 -2.42 -12.03
C GLN A 26 -14.41 -2.16 -11.94
N SER A 27 -14.95 -2.21 -10.72
CA SER A 27 -16.37 -1.90 -10.48
C SER A 27 -16.68 -0.44 -10.85
N PHE A 28 -15.81 0.47 -10.44
CA PHE A 28 -15.89 1.89 -10.79
C PHE A 28 -15.89 2.12 -12.31
N GLU A 29 -14.96 1.52 -13.06
CA GLU A 29 -14.89 1.68 -14.52
C GLU A 29 -16.16 1.15 -15.20
N SER A 30 -16.64 -0.01 -14.76
CA SER A 30 -17.89 -0.61 -15.27
C SER A 30 -19.09 0.31 -15.04
N ASP A 31 -19.25 0.83 -13.81
CA ASP A 31 -20.37 1.69 -13.45
C ASP A 31 -20.29 3.05 -14.15
N PHE A 32 -19.09 3.63 -14.26
CA PHE A 32 -18.91 4.91 -14.94
C PHE A 32 -19.24 4.81 -16.44
N ASN A 33 -18.77 3.76 -17.11
CA ASN A 33 -19.03 3.53 -18.54
C ASN A 33 -20.49 3.19 -18.84
N SER A 34 -21.17 2.56 -17.88
CA SER A 34 -22.61 2.25 -17.97
C SER A 34 -23.51 3.42 -17.54
N GLU A 35 -22.91 4.58 -17.25
CA GLU A 35 -23.59 5.76 -16.71
C GLU A 35 -24.43 5.47 -15.45
N ASN A 36 -23.95 4.53 -14.63
CA ASN A 36 -24.58 4.13 -13.39
C ASN A 36 -24.16 5.07 -12.25
N ASP A 37 -25.13 5.51 -11.44
CA ASP A 37 -24.88 6.40 -10.29
C ASP A 37 -24.01 5.72 -9.22
N ALA A 38 -23.92 4.38 -9.23
CA ALA A 38 -23.01 3.59 -8.40
C ALA A 38 -21.52 3.95 -8.62
N CYS A 39 -21.17 4.59 -9.75
CA CYS A 39 -19.80 5.05 -9.97
C CYS A 39 -19.34 6.05 -8.90
N ILE A 40 -20.25 6.80 -8.26
CA ILE A 40 -19.94 7.70 -7.16
C ILE A 40 -19.60 6.90 -5.89
N ASP A 41 -20.29 5.80 -5.64
CA ASP A 41 -20.02 4.89 -4.52
C ASP A 41 -18.63 4.28 -4.67
N SER A 42 -18.33 3.72 -5.84
CA SER A 42 -17.03 3.11 -6.13
C SER A 42 -15.89 4.14 -6.13
N ALA A 43 -16.10 5.34 -6.68
CA ALA A 43 -15.10 6.41 -6.63
C ALA A 43 -14.74 6.82 -5.20
N LYS A 44 -15.74 6.87 -4.33
CA LYS A 44 -15.52 7.11 -2.90
C LYS A 44 -14.77 5.94 -2.23
N SER A 45 -15.17 4.71 -2.52
CA SER A 45 -14.49 3.53 -1.99
C SER A 45 -13.02 3.45 -2.42
N ILE A 46 -12.69 3.89 -3.64
CA ILE A 46 -11.30 4.04 -4.09
C ILE A 46 -10.54 5.00 -3.19
N VAL A 47 -11.09 6.20 -2.92
CA VAL A 47 -10.45 7.17 -2.01
C VAL A 47 -10.26 6.58 -0.61
N GLU A 48 -11.24 5.82 -0.10
CA GLU A 48 -11.12 5.13 1.19
C GLU A 48 -10.01 4.07 1.19
N CYS A 49 -9.92 3.23 0.16
CA CYS A 49 -8.84 2.26 0.00
C CYS A 49 -7.47 2.94 -0.01
N ILE A 50 -7.34 4.04 -0.76
CA ILE A 50 -6.10 4.81 -0.84
C ILE A 50 -5.72 5.41 0.51
N CYS A 51 -6.68 5.99 1.24
CA CYS A 51 -6.43 6.50 2.59
C CYS A 51 -5.96 5.39 3.53
N GLN A 52 -6.57 4.20 3.44
CA GLN A 52 -6.17 3.06 4.26
C GLN A 52 -4.74 2.60 3.94
N ILE A 53 -4.38 2.49 2.66
CA ILE A 53 -3.00 2.13 2.25
C ILE A 53 -2.00 3.17 2.79
N ILE A 54 -2.28 4.46 2.61
CA ILE A 54 -1.41 5.54 3.08
C ILE A 54 -1.21 5.49 4.60
N ILE A 55 -2.29 5.27 5.36
CA ILE A 55 -2.22 5.15 6.82
C ILE A 55 -1.43 3.89 7.18
N ASP A 56 -1.73 2.75 6.57
CA ASP A 56 -1.03 1.48 6.83
C ASP A 56 0.49 1.58 6.60
N GLU A 57 0.92 2.35 5.59
CA GLU A 57 2.32 2.52 5.22
C GLU A 57 3.07 3.57 6.05
N LEU A 58 2.39 4.61 6.53
CA LEU A 58 3.04 5.81 7.09
C LEU A 58 2.63 6.15 8.52
N ASP A 59 1.59 5.51 9.08
CA ASP A 59 1.11 5.84 10.42
C ASP A 59 2.18 5.52 11.49
N ASN A 60 2.21 6.33 12.54
CA ASN A 60 3.18 6.17 13.61
C ASN A 60 2.59 5.26 14.71
N PRO A 61 3.17 4.07 14.98
CA PRO A 61 2.66 3.17 16.01
C PRO A 61 2.60 3.81 17.41
N ALA A 62 3.48 4.78 17.71
CA ALA A 62 3.49 5.48 18.99
C ALA A 62 2.40 6.56 19.12
N ASN A 63 1.90 7.07 17.99
CA ASN A 63 0.80 8.05 17.96
C ASN A 63 -0.06 7.83 16.70
N PRO A 64 -0.92 6.80 16.71
CA PRO A 64 -1.66 6.39 15.53
C PRO A 64 -2.76 7.39 15.17
N GLU A 65 -2.79 7.80 13.91
CA GLU A 65 -3.84 8.62 13.30
C GLU A 65 -4.97 7.77 12.69
N ARG A 66 -4.79 6.44 12.60
CA ARG A 66 -5.85 5.53 12.16
C ARG A 66 -7.13 5.73 12.99
N PRO A 67 -8.31 5.89 12.35
CA PRO A 67 -9.57 5.97 13.06
C PRO A 67 -9.81 4.73 13.94
N LYS A 68 -10.25 4.94 15.19
CA LYS A 68 -10.45 3.86 16.19
C LYS A 68 -11.84 3.20 16.14
N GLU A 69 -12.77 3.81 15.42
CA GLU A 69 -14.14 3.31 15.29
C GLU A 69 -14.20 2.09 14.40
N ALA A 70 -15.13 1.16 14.66
CA ALA A 70 -15.30 -0.05 13.85
C ALA A 70 -15.69 0.28 12.39
N ASN A 71 -16.51 1.32 12.19
CA ASN A 71 -16.95 1.79 10.88
C ASN A 71 -16.72 3.31 10.77
N PRO A 72 -15.47 3.76 10.54
CA PRO A 72 -15.16 5.17 10.41
C PRO A 72 -15.88 5.80 9.23
N SER A 73 -16.29 7.06 9.37
CA SER A 73 -16.86 7.80 8.25
C SER A 73 -15.80 8.11 7.19
N PHE A 74 -16.25 8.31 5.95
CA PHE A 74 -15.39 8.74 4.84
C PHE A 74 -14.49 9.92 5.17
N THR A 75 -15.08 10.97 5.74
CA THR A 75 -14.34 12.18 6.11
C THR A 75 -13.29 11.89 7.18
N LYS A 76 -13.50 10.92 8.08
CA LYS A 76 -12.49 10.50 9.05
C LYS A 76 -11.32 9.80 8.36
N TRP A 77 -11.56 8.91 7.40
CA TRP A 77 -10.50 8.29 6.60
C TRP A 77 -9.65 9.32 5.87
N VAL A 78 -10.28 10.25 5.14
CA VAL A 78 -9.59 11.32 4.43
C VAL A 78 -8.83 12.22 5.40
N SER A 79 -9.45 12.61 6.52
CA SER A 79 -8.80 13.44 7.53
C SER A 79 -7.57 12.75 8.13
N SER A 80 -7.63 11.45 8.42
CA SER A 80 -6.48 10.69 8.92
C SER A 80 -5.38 10.60 7.87
N GLY A 81 -5.70 10.33 6.60
CA GLY A 81 -4.72 10.33 5.51
C GLY A 81 -3.99 11.67 5.37
N VAL A 82 -4.73 12.79 5.39
CA VAL A 82 -4.17 14.15 5.35
C VAL A 82 -3.23 14.43 6.53
N LYS A 83 -3.54 13.92 7.72
CA LYS A 83 -2.70 14.08 8.92
C LYS A 83 -1.43 13.25 8.86
N VAL A 84 -1.54 11.98 8.46
CA VAL A 84 -0.39 11.06 8.28
C VAL A 84 0.60 11.65 7.27
N LEU A 85 0.09 12.21 6.17
CA LEU A 85 0.88 12.92 5.16
C LEU A 85 1.37 14.30 5.60
N LYS A 86 1.02 14.74 6.82
CA LYS A 86 1.39 16.04 7.41
C LYS A 86 1.03 17.25 6.53
N LEU A 87 0.00 17.12 5.67
CA LEU A 87 -0.42 18.18 4.75
C LEU A 87 -0.95 19.43 5.46
N GLY A 88 -1.43 19.29 6.70
CA GLY A 88 -1.81 20.44 7.54
C GLY A 88 -0.63 21.27 8.06
N ARG A 89 0.61 20.78 7.94
CA ARG A 89 1.83 21.47 8.39
C ARG A 89 2.53 22.26 7.28
N ILE A 90 1.90 22.37 6.11
CA ILE A 90 2.41 23.18 5.01
C ILE A 90 2.45 24.65 5.46
N ALA A 91 3.63 25.26 5.33
CA ALA A 91 3.88 26.64 5.76
C ALA A 91 3.07 27.66 4.95
N ASP A 92 2.91 27.41 3.64
CA ASP A 92 2.17 28.28 2.73
C ASP A 92 0.65 28.23 3.03
N ALA A 93 0.08 29.41 3.32
CA ALA A 93 -1.33 29.54 3.67
C ALA A 93 -2.28 29.22 2.50
N HIS A 94 -1.91 29.56 1.26
CA HIS A 94 -2.73 29.30 0.08
C HIS A 94 -2.77 27.82 -0.26
N VAL A 95 -1.65 27.12 -0.10
CA VAL A 95 -1.61 25.65 -0.25
C VAL A 95 -2.44 24.98 0.84
N ARG A 96 -2.41 25.50 2.08
CA ARG A 96 -3.27 24.99 3.15
C ARG A 96 -4.76 25.21 2.86
N ASP A 97 -5.13 26.36 2.30
CA ASP A 97 -6.51 26.62 1.86
C ASP A 97 -6.95 25.67 0.74
N LEU A 98 -6.04 25.35 -0.20
CA LEU A 98 -6.28 24.34 -1.22
C LEU A 98 -6.53 22.96 -0.62
N VAL A 99 -5.73 22.53 0.36
CA VAL A 99 -5.94 21.27 1.10
C VAL A 99 -7.28 21.29 1.86
N SER A 100 -7.65 22.42 2.47
CA SER A 100 -8.97 22.60 3.08
C SER A 100 -10.11 22.44 2.07
N GLY A 101 -9.93 22.97 0.85
CA GLY A 101 -10.83 22.77 -0.28
C GLY A 101 -11.05 21.30 -0.61
N HIS A 102 -9.99 20.48 -0.62
CA HIS A 102 -10.09 19.03 -0.84
C HIS A 102 -10.85 18.32 0.29
N SER A 103 -10.67 18.74 1.54
CA SER A 103 -11.46 18.21 2.67
C SER A 103 -12.95 18.54 2.54
N LYS A 104 -13.28 19.75 2.06
CA LYS A 104 -14.68 20.14 1.77
C LYS A 104 -15.25 19.35 0.59
N LEU A 105 -14.45 19.11 -0.45
CA LEU A 105 -14.83 18.22 -1.56
C LEU A 105 -15.10 16.80 -1.06
N ALA A 106 -14.28 16.27 -0.16
CA ALA A 106 -14.51 14.97 0.45
C ALA A 106 -15.82 14.94 1.26
N GLU A 107 -16.11 16.00 2.02
CA GLU A 107 -17.38 16.12 2.73
C GLU A 107 -18.58 16.15 1.76
N ALA A 108 -18.50 16.96 0.69
CA ALA A 108 -19.53 17.06 -0.33
C ALA A 108 -19.74 15.74 -1.07
N LEU A 109 -18.66 15.06 -1.47
CA LEU A 109 -18.70 13.73 -2.10
C LEU A 109 -19.31 12.68 -1.16
N GLY A 110 -18.95 12.72 0.13
CA GLY A 110 -19.54 11.87 1.16
C GLY A 110 -21.06 12.08 1.31
N LYS A 111 -21.52 13.34 1.28
CA LYS A 111 -22.95 13.69 1.31
C LYS A 111 -23.67 13.28 0.03
N LEU A 112 -23.06 13.51 -1.14
CA LEU A 112 -23.60 13.09 -2.43
C LEU A 112 -23.82 11.58 -2.45
N ARG A 113 -22.85 10.80 -1.95
CA ARG A 113 -23.01 9.36 -1.75
C ARG A 113 -24.19 9.04 -0.84
N ASN A 114 -24.22 9.62 0.36
CA ASN A 114 -25.20 9.26 1.37
C ASN A 114 -26.64 9.61 0.98
N ASN A 115 -26.84 10.61 0.12
CA ASN A 115 -28.16 11.14 -0.18
C ASN A 115 -28.63 10.89 -1.62
N CYS A 116 -27.74 10.56 -2.56
CA CYS A 116 -28.08 10.53 -3.98
C CYS A 116 -27.74 9.23 -4.73
N GLY A 117 -26.94 8.33 -4.16
CA GLY A 117 -26.58 7.05 -4.76
C GLY A 117 -27.76 6.05 -4.85
N PRO A 118 -27.67 5.04 -5.72
CA PRO A 118 -28.71 4.03 -5.91
C PRO A 118 -28.82 3.05 -4.72
N VAL A 119 -27.77 2.93 -3.91
CA VAL A 119 -27.69 2.05 -2.71
C VAL A 119 -27.76 2.88 -1.41
N SER A 120 -28.04 4.17 -1.51
CA SER A 120 -28.10 5.07 -0.35
C SER A 120 -29.31 4.78 0.53
N HIS A 121 -29.11 4.77 1.85
CA HIS A 121 -30.20 4.55 2.80
C HIS A 121 -31.31 5.60 2.63
N GLY A 122 -32.55 5.12 2.38
CA GLY A 122 -33.75 5.95 2.47
C GLY A 122 -34.13 6.73 1.20
N LYS A 123 -33.62 6.38 0.01
CA LYS A 123 -34.06 7.02 -1.24
C LYS A 123 -35.49 6.60 -1.60
N PRO A 124 -36.44 7.53 -1.81
CA PRO A 124 -37.74 7.21 -2.40
C PRO A 124 -37.58 6.45 -3.71
N ALA A 125 -38.40 5.41 -3.92
CA ALA A 125 -38.37 4.57 -5.12
C ALA A 125 -38.63 5.33 -6.45
N PHE A 126 -39.11 6.57 -6.36
CA PHE A 126 -39.49 7.43 -7.50
C PHE A 126 -38.61 8.66 -7.68
N LEU A 127 -37.40 8.71 -7.08
CA LEU A 127 -36.45 9.78 -7.38
C LEU A 127 -35.71 9.52 -8.70
N ASP A 128 -35.63 10.56 -9.53
CA ASP A 128 -34.89 10.51 -10.79
C ASP A 128 -33.40 10.18 -10.58
N ARG A 129 -32.81 9.55 -11.61
CA ARG A 129 -31.36 9.35 -11.72
C ARG A 129 -30.63 10.68 -11.66
N LEU A 130 -29.41 10.68 -11.11
CA LEU A 130 -28.56 11.85 -11.20
C LEU A 130 -28.29 12.21 -12.68
N SER A 131 -28.16 13.51 -12.95
CA SER A 131 -27.71 13.95 -14.27
C SER A 131 -26.28 13.46 -14.52
N GLN A 132 -25.93 13.29 -15.79
CA GLN A 132 -24.57 12.95 -16.21
C GLN A 132 -23.53 13.93 -15.64
N HIS A 133 -23.91 15.21 -15.49
CA HIS A 133 -23.04 16.24 -14.91
C HIS A 133 -22.75 16.00 -13.42
N HIS A 134 -23.72 15.56 -12.63
CA HIS A 134 -23.50 15.24 -11.22
C HIS A 134 -22.58 14.04 -11.04
N ARG A 135 -22.75 12.97 -11.85
CA ARG A 135 -21.82 11.83 -11.85
C ARG A 135 -20.39 12.26 -12.16
N ARG A 136 -20.20 13.01 -13.25
CA ARG A 136 -18.89 13.53 -13.64
C ARG A 136 -18.26 14.41 -12.56
N ALA A 137 -19.03 15.29 -11.93
CA ALA A 137 -18.54 16.12 -10.84
C ALA A 137 -18.08 15.29 -9.64
N GLY A 138 -18.81 14.22 -9.28
CA GLY A 138 -18.41 13.30 -8.22
C GLY A 138 -17.09 12.58 -8.53
N VAL A 139 -16.93 12.10 -9.76
CA VAL A 139 -15.69 11.43 -10.21
C VAL A 139 -14.50 12.39 -10.23
N LEU A 140 -14.67 13.59 -10.77
CA LEU A 140 -13.61 14.61 -10.79
C LEU A 140 -13.21 15.04 -9.37
N ALA A 141 -14.16 15.12 -8.44
CA ALA A 141 -13.86 15.40 -7.04
C ALA A 141 -13.05 14.28 -6.39
N ALA A 142 -13.39 13.01 -6.65
CA ALA A 142 -12.62 11.87 -6.18
C ALA A 142 -11.21 11.86 -6.78
N ASP A 143 -11.08 12.09 -8.09
CA ASP A 143 -9.79 12.13 -8.78
C ASP A 143 -8.88 13.24 -8.24
N ALA A 144 -9.42 14.44 -7.99
CA ALA A 144 -8.66 15.53 -7.36
C ALA A 144 -8.15 15.17 -5.96
N ILE A 145 -8.98 14.50 -5.14
CA ILE A 145 -8.57 14.02 -3.82
C ILE A 145 -7.45 12.98 -3.95
N VAL A 146 -7.59 12.02 -4.88
CA VAL A 146 -6.55 11.01 -5.14
C VAL A 146 -5.25 11.65 -5.61
N ALA A 147 -5.32 12.60 -6.54
CA ALA A 147 -4.16 13.32 -7.03
C ALA A 147 -3.37 13.97 -5.88
N LEU A 148 -4.08 14.68 -4.98
CA LEU A 148 -3.45 15.30 -3.81
C LEU A 148 -2.79 14.24 -2.90
N LEU A 149 -3.52 13.20 -2.53
CA LEU A 149 -3.06 12.18 -1.59
C LEU A 149 -1.89 11.37 -2.16
N HIS A 150 -2.01 10.91 -3.40
CA HIS A 150 -0.99 10.10 -4.07
C HIS A 150 0.30 10.91 -4.28
N GLN A 151 0.21 12.13 -4.80
CA GLN A 151 1.41 12.95 -5.01
C GLN A 151 2.10 13.36 -3.70
N ALA A 152 1.33 13.55 -2.62
CA ALA A 152 1.89 13.76 -1.29
C ALA A 152 2.58 12.51 -0.73
N TYR A 153 1.96 11.34 -0.92
CA TYR A 153 2.52 10.04 -0.55
C TYR A 153 3.86 9.81 -1.27
N LEU A 154 3.91 10.05 -2.59
CA LEU A 154 5.13 9.89 -3.40
C LEU A 154 6.31 10.74 -2.92
N LYS A 155 6.04 11.88 -2.29
CA LYS A 155 7.05 12.80 -1.74
C LYS A 155 7.41 12.53 -0.28
N THR A 156 6.68 11.65 0.40
CA THR A 156 6.94 11.31 1.80
C THR A 156 8.01 10.22 1.86
N GLU A 157 8.93 10.35 2.80
CA GLU A 157 9.93 9.31 3.03
C GLU A 157 9.28 8.08 3.67
N ARG A 158 9.49 6.91 3.05
CA ARG A 158 8.93 5.64 3.52
C ARG A 158 9.83 5.06 4.61
N ASN A 159 9.19 4.47 5.61
CA ASN A 159 9.91 3.65 6.58
C ASN A 159 10.17 2.26 5.99
N LEU A 160 11.41 2.03 5.54
CA LEU A 160 11.82 0.78 4.91
C LEU A 160 11.72 -0.44 5.85
N SER A 161 11.60 -0.25 7.17
CA SER A 161 11.46 -1.37 8.10
C SER A 161 10.05 -1.98 8.12
N HIS A 162 9.04 -1.29 7.58
CA HIS A 162 7.65 -1.70 7.67
C HIS A 162 6.85 -1.55 6.38
N THR A 163 7.42 -0.94 5.35
CA THR A 163 6.73 -0.71 4.08
C THR A 163 6.36 -2.02 3.38
N ARG A 164 5.17 -2.06 2.79
CA ARG A 164 4.72 -3.19 1.94
C ARG A 164 4.96 -2.94 0.46
N GLU A 165 5.60 -1.82 0.12
CA GLU A 165 5.94 -1.45 -1.25
C GLU A 165 6.89 -2.48 -1.88
N PRO A 166 6.72 -2.81 -3.17
CA PRO A 166 7.58 -3.77 -3.86
C PRO A 166 9.01 -3.24 -3.98
N TYR A 167 9.97 -4.18 -4.06
CA TYR A 167 11.40 -3.88 -4.20
C TYR A 167 11.67 -2.87 -5.33
N ASP A 168 11.03 -3.02 -6.49
CA ASP A 168 11.29 -2.18 -7.66
C ASP A 168 11.03 -0.67 -7.44
N ASN A 169 10.17 -0.31 -6.47
CA ASN A 169 9.85 1.08 -6.14
C ASN A 169 11.02 1.83 -5.48
N PHE A 170 12.06 1.12 -5.03
CA PHE A 170 13.23 1.70 -4.37
C PHE A 170 14.51 1.66 -5.22
N SER A 171 14.39 1.50 -6.54
CA SER A 171 15.52 1.36 -7.48
C SER A 171 16.65 2.39 -7.32
N THR A 172 16.34 3.64 -6.99
CA THR A 172 17.38 4.67 -6.74
C THR A 172 18.16 4.40 -5.46
N ARG A 173 17.48 3.96 -4.38
CA ARG A 173 18.14 3.57 -3.12
C ARG A 173 18.97 2.30 -3.33
N HIS A 174 18.45 1.34 -4.08
CA HIS A 174 19.17 0.11 -4.43
C HIS A 174 20.47 0.43 -5.17
N LYS A 175 20.42 1.30 -6.20
CA LYS A 175 21.64 1.77 -6.89
C LYS A 175 22.66 2.43 -5.97
N VAL A 176 22.23 3.14 -4.93
CA VAL A 176 23.14 3.72 -3.93
C VAL A 176 23.75 2.63 -3.07
N LEU A 177 22.98 1.65 -2.61
CA LEU A 177 23.49 0.50 -1.85
C LEU A 177 24.47 -0.32 -2.70
N ASP A 178 24.08 -0.74 -3.90
CA ASP A 178 24.88 -1.56 -4.80
C ASP A 178 26.19 -0.89 -5.25
N LYS A 179 26.22 0.46 -5.24
CA LYS A 179 27.42 1.23 -5.57
C LYS A 179 28.38 1.36 -4.40
N ASN A 180 27.87 1.49 -3.18
CA ASN A 180 28.67 1.88 -2.01
C ASN A 180 28.90 0.75 -1.00
N CYS A 181 28.16 -0.35 -1.11
CA CYS A 181 28.33 -1.54 -0.30
C CYS A 181 28.89 -2.69 -1.16
N ALA A 182 29.57 -3.64 -0.54
CA ALA A 182 30.10 -4.82 -1.23
C ALA A 182 30.03 -6.05 -0.33
N PHE A 183 29.80 -7.22 -0.90
CA PHE A 183 29.97 -8.48 -0.18
C PHE A 183 31.46 -8.69 0.13
N LEU A 184 31.79 -8.96 1.39
CA LEU A 184 33.14 -9.26 1.86
C LEU A 184 33.40 -10.76 1.95
N GLU A 185 32.47 -11.49 2.57
CA GLU A 185 32.60 -12.92 2.83
C GLU A 185 31.21 -13.56 2.84
N ALA A 186 31.15 -14.82 2.40
CA ALA A 186 30.00 -15.69 2.61
C ALA A 186 30.52 -17.05 3.12
N LYS A 187 30.07 -17.47 4.30
CA LYS A 187 30.51 -18.72 4.93
C LYS A 187 29.34 -19.48 5.54
N ILE A 188 29.50 -20.78 5.71
CA ILE A 188 28.56 -21.61 6.45
C ILE A 188 29.05 -21.70 7.90
N ASP A 189 28.17 -21.33 8.83
CA ASP A 189 28.42 -21.41 10.27
C ASP A 189 28.26 -22.84 10.78
N GLU A 190 28.69 -23.12 12.02
CA GLU A 190 28.68 -24.48 12.60
C GLU A 190 27.29 -25.11 12.67
N ASP A 191 26.24 -24.29 12.72
CA ASP A 191 24.84 -24.72 12.72
C ASP A 191 24.24 -24.89 11.32
N GLY A 192 25.06 -24.76 10.26
CA GLY A 192 24.63 -24.92 8.87
C GLY A 192 23.99 -23.67 8.25
N SER A 193 23.92 -22.55 8.97
CA SER A 193 23.39 -21.29 8.42
C SER A 193 24.40 -20.59 7.52
N LEU A 194 23.90 -19.88 6.50
CA LEU A 194 24.74 -18.99 5.69
C LEU A 194 24.93 -17.67 6.44
N VAL A 195 26.17 -17.24 6.61
CA VAL A 195 26.53 -15.90 7.12
C VAL A 195 27.18 -15.12 5.99
N VAL A 196 26.55 -14.00 5.62
CA VAL A 196 27.07 -13.07 4.62
C VAL A 196 27.49 -11.78 5.31
N THR A 197 28.72 -11.36 5.08
CA THR A 197 29.26 -10.10 5.61
C THR A 197 29.34 -9.07 4.49
N VAL A 198 28.79 -7.88 4.76
CA VAL A 198 28.69 -6.76 3.83
C VAL A 198 29.53 -5.59 4.35
N ALA A 199 30.41 -5.06 3.51
CA ALA A 199 31.12 -3.82 3.76
C ALA A 199 30.16 -2.64 3.67
N LEU A 200 30.26 -1.74 4.64
CA LEU A 200 29.60 -0.44 4.64
C LEU A 200 30.59 0.65 4.21
N PRO A 201 30.11 1.80 3.67
CA PRO A 201 30.97 2.90 3.26
C PRO A 201 31.74 3.53 4.43
N ASP A 202 32.77 4.32 4.09
CA ASP A 202 33.56 5.16 5.00
C ASP A 202 34.23 4.42 6.16
N GLY A 203 34.54 3.13 5.97
CA GLY A 203 35.21 2.30 6.98
C GLY A 203 34.32 1.99 8.19
N ALA A 204 33.00 2.12 8.05
CA ALA A 204 32.05 1.66 9.06
C ALA A 204 32.16 0.15 9.26
N ASP A 205 31.79 -0.29 10.47
CA ASP A 205 31.86 -1.71 10.85
C ASP A 205 31.03 -2.56 9.87
N PRO A 206 31.59 -3.67 9.36
CA PRO A 206 30.87 -4.55 8.44
C PRO A 206 29.60 -5.14 9.07
N LEU A 207 28.53 -5.21 8.27
CA LEU A 207 27.27 -5.81 8.66
C LEU A 207 27.29 -7.31 8.35
N SER A 208 27.05 -8.16 9.35
CA SER A 208 26.92 -9.62 9.13
C SER A 208 25.48 -10.06 9.27
N VAL A 209 24.97 -10.76 8.27
CA VAL A 209 23.60 -11.29 8.21
C VAL A 209 23.66 -12.81 8.18
N LYS A 210 23.02 -13.45 9.16
CA LYS A 210 22.86 -14.90 9.24
C LYS A 210 21.48 -15.27 8.70
N VAL A 211 21.43 -16.25 7.81
CA VAL A 211 20.19 -16.71 7.15
C VAL A 211 20.15 -18.22 7.05
N LEU A 212 18.99 -18.81 7.34
CA LEU A 212 18.76 -20.24 7.15
C LEU A 212 18.51 -20.55 5.67
N VAL A 213 18.82 -21.78 5.24
CA VAL A 213 18.57 -22.24 3.86
C VAL A 213 17.10 -22.05 3.46
N SER A 214 16.18 -22.42 4.36
CA SER A 214 14.74 -22.26 4.14
C SER A 214 14.33 -20.81 3.95
N GLU A 215 14.86 -19.89 4.77
CA GLU A 215 14.56 -18.45 4.70
C GLU A 215 15.11 -17.81 3.42
N PHE A 216 16.35 -18.16 3.05
CA PHE A 216 16.99 -17.69 1.83
C PHE A 216 16.17 -18.09 0.60
N LEU A 217 15.87 -19.38 0.46
CA LEU A 217 15.09 -19.88 -0.68
C LEU A 217 13.67 -19.31 -0.67
N PHE A 218 13.01 -19.25 0.48
CA PHE A 218 11.64 -18.72 0.55
C PHE A 218 11.56 -17.25 0.09
N HIS A 219 12.54 -16.41 0.40
CA HIS A 219 12.47 -14.99 0.03
C HIS A 219 13.07 -14.66 -1.33
N LEU A 220 14.10 -15.39 -1.78
CA LEU A 220 14.84 -15.06 -3.02
C LEU A 220 14.59 -16.03 -4.17
N GLU A 221 14.22 -17.29 -3.91
CA GLU A 221 14.12 -18.32 -4.94
C GLU A 221 12.99 -19.32 -4.61
N ARG A 222 11.74 -18.84 -4.78
CA ARG A 222 10.51 -19.59 -4.46
C ARG A 222 10.43 -20.96 -5.13
N PRO A 223 10.77 -21.13 -6.43
CA PRO A 223 10.80 -22.45 -7.07
C PRO A 223 11.72 -23.46 -6.36
N GLY A 224 12.97 -23.12 -6.08
CA GLY A 224 13.92 -24.02 -5.42
C GLY A 224 13.61 -24.26 -3.96
N TYR A 225 12.90 -23.36 -3.27
CA TYR A 225 12.30 -23.68 -1.96
C TYR A 225 11.39 -24.93 -2.06
N ILE A 226 10.52 -24.98 -3.08
CA ILE A 226 9.59 -26.11 -3.28
C ILE A 226 10.37 -27.37 -3.65
N GLU A 227 11.37 -27.26 -4.53
CA GLU A 227 12.22 -28.39 -4.93
C GLU A 227 12.98 -28.98 -3.72
N ALA A 228 13.65 -28.13 -2.95
CA ALA A 228 14.41 -28.53 -1.77
C ALA A 228 13.50 -29.12 -0.69
N PHE A 229 12.31 -28.54 -0.48
CA PHE A 229 11.33 -29.07 0.47
C PHE A 229 10.87 -30.48 0.06
N ASN A 230 10.50 -30.67 -1.20
CA ASN A 230 10.06 -31.97 -1.72
C ASN A 230 11.17 -33.03 -1.62
N ALA A 231 12.42 -32.66 -1.91
CA ALA A 231 13.56 -33.56 -1.76
C ALA A 231 13.82 -33.95 -0.29
N SER A 232 13.51 -33.05 0.65
CA SER A 232 13.73 -33.27 2.09
C SER A 232 12.70 -34.22 2.73
N LEU A 233 11.48 -34.32 2.19
CA LEU A 233 10.40 -35.17 2.73
C LEU A 233 10.73 -36.68 2.75
N GLY A 234 11.72 -37.11 1.98
CA GLY A 234 12.17 -38.52 1.90
C GLY A 234 13.39 -38.86 2.77
N VAL A 235 13.99 -37.89 3.47
CA VAL A 235 15.22 -38.08 4.25
C VAL A 235 14.83 -38.32 5.71
N GLN A 236 14.95 -39.57 6.19
CA GLN A 236 14.86 -39.86 7.63
C GLN A 236 16.09 -39.33 8.35
N GLU A 237 15.91 -38.64 9.47
CA GLU A 237 17.03 -38.32 10.38
C GLU A 237 17.73 -39.62 10.80
N PRO A 238 19.07 -39.71 10.72
CA PRO A 238 19.79 -40.86 11.24
C PRO A 238 19.58 -40.93 12.77
N ASP A 239 18.98 -42.03 13.21
CA ASP A 239 18.65 -42.33 14.61
C ASP A 239 19.91 -42.36 15.49
N SER A 240 20.25 -41.22 16.08
CA SER A 240 21.39 -41.01 16.97
C SER A 240 21.30 -41.78 18.30
N ARG A 241 20.24 -42.58 18.51
CA ARG A 241 20.05 -43.40 19.71
C ARG A 241 20.60 -44.83 19.63
N ARG A 242 21.06 -45.31 18.47
CA ARG A 242 21.58 -46.70 18.35
C ARG A 242 23.04 -46.92 18.77
N ASN A 243 23.87 -45.88 18.92
CA ASN A 243 25.30 -46.02 19.23
C ASN A 243 25.69 -45.89 20.72
N ARG A 244 24.74 -45.85 21.68
CA ARG A 244 25.04 -45.80 23.13
C ARG A 244 24.85 -47.13 23.89
N ARG A 245 24.74 -48.27 23.20
CA ARG A 245 24.60 -49.60 23.85
C ARG A 245 25.73 -50.60 23.57
N ALA A 246 26.86 -50.14 23.03
CA ALA A 246 28.05 -50.97 22.86
C ALA A 246 29.31 -50.18 23.24
N ALA A 247 29.43 -49.81 24.50
CA ALA A 247 30.68 -49.42 25.16
C ALA A 247 30.58 -49.79 26.64
#